data_AF-A0AAV2T4E4-F1
#
_entry.id   AF-A0AAV2T4E4-F1
#
_cell.length_a   1.000
_cell.length_b   1.000
_cell.length_c   1.000
_cell.angle_alpha   90.00
_cell.angle_beta   90.00
_cell.angle_gamma   90.00
#
_symmetry.space_group_name_H-M   'P 1'
#
loop_
_entity.id
_entity.type
_entity.pdbx_description
1 polymer ?
#
loop_
_entity_poly.entity_id
_entity_poly.type
_entity_poly.pdbx_seq_one_letter_code
_entity_poly.pdbx_strand_id
1 'polypeptide(L)'
;MSDSLSPDEPLIKRTRLLKAGLIIEPGTTPKMLDRASVLASFGLTEHVMRFTSTHSFTSPRSVSSILDEFTSACSRVLANPPKRVQSRILFNSTTFASLDDPFGNTSLDVDLRPASELHMSSRSSARELLFSVTYTLQDELLGKTLMQIFKEQVTVN
;
A
#
# COMPACT_ATOMS: atom_id res chain seq x y z
N MET A 1 -28.40 21.70 68.65
CA MET A 1 -28.56 22.69 67.57
C MET A 1 -27.31 22.61 66.71
N SER A 2 -27.46 21.91 65.57
CA SER A 2 -26.68 21.99 64.33
C SER A 2 -25.19 22.36 64.38
N ASP A 3 -24.33 21.34 64.41
CA ASP A 3 -22.98 21.39 63.84
C ASP A 3 -23.07 21.49 62.31
N SER A 4 -22.50 22.56 61.77
CA SER A 4 -22.33 22.80 60.34
C SER A 4 -21.12 22.01 59.82
N LEU A 5 -21.36 20.92 59.08
CA LEU A 5 -20.34 20.25 58.29
C LEU A 5 -20.30 20.84 56.87
N SER A 6 -19.18 21.47 56.54
CA SER A 6 -18.80 21.99 55.23
C SER A 6 -18.77 20.90 54.15
N PRO A 7 -19.32 21.11 52.94
CA PRO A 7 -19.25 20.16 51.85
C PRO A 7 -18.00 20.43 50.98
N ASP A 8 -16.81 20.18 51.54
CA ASP A 8 -15.57 20.10 50.76
C ASP A 8 -15.01 18.68 50.90
N GLU A 9 -15.71 17.72 50.30
CA GLU A 9 -15.08 16.43 49.97
C GLU A 9 -14.22 16.62 48.71
N PRO A 10 -12.98 16.11 48.69
CA PRO A 10 -12.12 16.23 47.52
C PRO A 10 -12.75 15.43 46.37
N LEU A 11 -12.94 16.10 45.22
CA LEU A 11 -13.19 15.45 43.93
C LEU A 11 -12.11 14.39 43.70
N ILE A 12 -12.42 13.14 44.05
CA ILE A 12 -11.62 11.97 43.71
C ILE A 12 -11.38 12.08 42.20
N LYS A 13 -10.14 12.35 41.79
CA LYS A 13 -9.73 12.36 40.39
C LYS A 13 -10.09 11.00 39.82
N ARG A 14 -11.25 10.92 39.14
CA ARG A 14 -11.74 9.68 38.52
C ARG A 14 -10.77 9.33 37.41
N THR A 15 -9.83 8.44 37.72
CA THR A 15 -8.82 7.95 36.79
C THR A 15 -9.52 7.23 35.65
N ARG A 16 -9.46 7.82 34.46
CA ARG A 16 -9.85 7.14 33.22
C ARG A 16 -9.01 5.87 33.10
N LEU A 17 -9.67 4.73 33.16
CA LEU A 17 -9.01 3.44 33.07
C LEU A 17 -9.21 2.92 31.65
N LEU A 18 -8.12 2.86 30.88
CA LEU A 18 -8.13 2.30 29.53
C LEU A 18 -7.91 0.79 29.63
N LYS A 19 -8.90 0.01 29.24
CA LYS A 19 -8.83 -1.45 29.26
C LYS A 19 -9.20 -1.99 27.88
N ALA A 20 -8.25 -2.63 27.21
CA ALA A 20 -8.45 -3.27 25.89
C ALA A 20 -9.08 -2.35 24.81
N GLY A 21 -8.73 -1.07 24.80
CA GLY A 21 -9.28 -0.10 23.83
C GLY A 21 -10.68 0.43 24.16
N LEU A 22 -11.18 0.17 25.37
CA LEU A 22 -12.38 0.80 25.91
C LEU A 22 -12.00 1.86 26.94
N ILE A 23 -12.59 3.06 26.82
CA ILE A 23 -12.64 4.01 27.94
C ILE A 23 -13.90 3.69 28.75
N ILE A 24 -13.70 3.39 30.03
CA ILE A 24 -14.80 3.21 30.99
C ILE A 24 -14.77 4.41 31.94
N GLU A 25 -15.66 5.37 31.72
CA GLU A 25 -15.93 6.45 32.68
C GLU A 25 -17.14 6.06 33.55
N PRO A 26 -17.04 6.11 34.89
CA PRO A 26 -18.14 5.73 35.77
C PRO A 26 -19.41 6.57 35.52
N GLY A 27 -20.52 5.90 35.22
CA GLY A 27 -21.81 6.55 34.93
C GLY A 27 -22.08 6.86 33.46
N THR A 28 -21.20 6.43 32.53
CA THR A 28 -21.40 6.61 31.08
C THR A 28 -21.30 5.29 30.32
N THR A 29 -21.87 5.27 29.10
CA THR A 29 -21.76 4.12 28.19
C THR A 29 -20.30 3.97 27.74
N PRO A 30 -19.71 2.76 27.81
CA PRO A 30 -18.34 2.52 27.37
C PRO A 30 -18.15 2.95 25.91
N LYS A 31 -17.08 3.71 25.64
CA LYS A 31 -16.71 4.10 24.27
C LYS A 31 -15.58 3.20 23.76
N MET A 32 -15.84 2.56 22.62
CA MET A 32 -14.81 1.87 21.85
C MET A 32 -13.94 2.90 21.16
N LEU A 33 -12.64 2.85 21.46
CA LEU A 33 -11.66 3.70 20.80
C LEU A 33 -11.21 3.05 19.50
N ASP A 34 -10.97 3.88 18.50
CA ASP A 34 -10.26 3.47 17.30
C ASP A 34 -8.78 3.19 17.61
N ARG A 35 -8.16 2.38 16.76
CA ARG A 35 -6.77 1.93 16.93
C ARG A 35 -5.79 3.09 17.15
N ALA A 36 -5.96 4.21 16.45
CA ALA A 36 -5.09 5.37 16.58
C ALA A 36 -5.20 6.02 17.97
N SER A 37 -6.43 6.20 18.47
CA SER A 37 -6.65 6.72 19.83
C SER A 37 -6.11 5.79 20.91
N VAL A 38 -6.20 4.47 20.72
CA VAL A 38 -5.62 3.49 21.66
C VAL A 38 -4.10 3.63 21.69
N LEU A 39 -3.43 3.65 20.53
CA LEU A 39 -1.98 3.81 20.47
C LEU A 39 -1.52 5.13 21.09
N ALA A 40 -2.22 6.23 20.78
CA ALA A 40 -1.94 7.55 21.34
C ALA A 40 -2.07 7.59 22.87
N SER A 41 -3.04 6.85 23.45
CA SER A 41 -3.21 6.77 24.90
C SER A 41 -2.03 6.11 25.64
N PHE A 42 -1.25 5.30 24.93
CA PHE A 42 -0.01 4.70 25.43
C PHE A 42 1.24 5.47 24.99
N GLY A 43 1.10 6.62 24.32
CA GLY A 43 2.23 7.36 23.74
C GLY A 43 2.92 6.62 22.59
N LEU A 44 2.22 5.67 21.96
CA LEU A 44 2.73 4.86 20.86
C LEU A 44 2.26 5.40 19.51
N THR A 45 3.06 5.14 18.48
CA THR A 45 2.68 5.36 17.08
C THR A 45 2.52 4.02 16.39
N GLU A 46 1.70 3.97 15.35
CA GLU A 46 1.54 2.73 14.58
C GLU A 46 2.82 2.41 13.81
N HIS A 47 3.35 1.21 14.03
CA HIS A 47 4.44 0.69 13.21
C HIS A 47 3.89 0.11 11.91
N VAL A 48 4.18 0.77 10.79
CA VAL A 48 3.76 0.32 9.46
C VAL A 48 4.80 -0.63 8.88
N MET A 49 4.48 -1.93 8.85
CA MET A 49 5.30 -2.91 8.14
C MET A 49 4.94 -2.91 6.66
N ARG A 50 5.95 -2.75 5.82
CA ARG A 50 5.81 -2.67 4.36
C ARG A 50 6.70 -3.70 3.71
N PHE A 51 6.11 -4.47 2.80
CA PHE A 51 6.75 -5.55 2.07
C PHE A 51 6.82 -5.17 0.60
N THR A 52 7.91 -5.54 -0.06
CA THR A 52 8.04 -5.45 -1.52
C THR A 52 8.44 -6.80 -2.04
N SER A 53 7.57 -7.42 -2.81
CA SER A 53 7.83 -8.67 -3.51
C SER A 53 8.23 -8.35 -4.94
N THR A 54 9.37 -8.88 -5.40
CA THR A 54 9.92 -8.59 -6.72
C THR A 54 10.09 -9.87 -7.52
N HIS A 55 9.71 -9.83 -8.78
CA HIS A 55 9.86 -10.92 -9.74
C HIS A 55 10.62 -10.42 -10.96
N SER A 56 11.83 -10.95 -11.18
CA SER A 56 12.59 -10.75 -12.41
C SER A 56 12.13 -11.75 -13.46
N PHE A 57 11.95 -11.27 -14.69
CA PHE A 57 11.61 -12.08 -15.85
C PHE A 57 12.16 -11.41 -17.12
N THR A 58 12.29 -12.19 -18.20
CA THR A 58 12.73 -11.66 -19.49
C THR A 58 11.55 -11.59 -20.45
N SER A 59 11.35 -10.47 -21.14
CA SER A 59 10.28 -10.33 -22.12
C SER A 59 10.66 -9.45 -23.30
N PRO A 60 10.25 -9.79 -24.54
CA PRO A 60 10.37 -8.88 -25.68
C PRO A 60 9.24 -7.83 -25.73
N ARG A 61 8.20 -7.98 -24.89
CA ARG A 61 7.06 -7.06 -24.83
C ARG A 61 7.46 -5.73 -24.20
N SER A 62 6.84 -4.64 -24.67
CA SER A 62 7.01 -3.31 -24.07
C SER A 62 6.39 -3.26 -22.67
N VAL A 63 6.97 -2.46 -21.76
CA VAL A 63 6.47 -2.22 -20.40
C VAL A 63 4.99 -1.81 -20.39
N SER A 64 4.57 -0.93 -21.31
CA SER A 64 3.18 -0.48 -21.41
C SER A 64 2.21 -1.64 -21.67
N SER A 65 2.48 -2.47 -22.67
CA SER A 65 1.67 -3.64 -23.00
C SER A 65 1.54 -4.63 -21.84
N ILE A 66 2.63 -4.88 -21.10
CA ILE A 66 2.60 -5.79 -19.94
C ILE A 66 1.74 -5.19 -18.82
N LEU A 67 1.87 -3.89 -18.55
CA LEU A 67 1.06 -3.19 -17.54
C LEU A 67 -0.42 -3.15 -17.92
N ASP A 68 -0.77 -3.02 -19.20
CA ASP A 68 -2.15 -3.04 -19.67
C ASP A 68 -2.76 -4.45 -19.53
N GLU A 69 -2.01 -5.50 -19.86
CA GLU A 69 -2.44 -6.88 -19.66
C GLU A 69 -2.64 -7.21 -18.17
N PHE A 70 -1.69 -6.79 -17.32
CA PHE A 70 -1.81 -6.95 -15.88
C PHE A 70 -3.01 -6.17 -15.32
N THR A 71 -3.23 -4.93 -15.78
CA THR A 71 -4.40 -4.12 -15.38
C THR A 71 -5.71 -4.81 -15.78
N SER A 72 -5.77 -5.38 -16.99
CA SER A 72 -6.92 -6.15 -17.45
C SER A 72 -7.15 -7.40 -16.59
N ALA A 73 -6.09 -8.15 -16.29
CA ALA A 73 -6.15 -9.33 -15.43
C ALA A 73 -6.65 -9.00 -14.02
N CYS A 74 -6.13 -7.94 -13.41
CA CYS A 74 -6.60 -7.45 -12.11
C CYS A 74 -8.06 -7.01 -12.14
N SER A 75 -8.50 -6.33 -13.21
CA SER A 75 -9.88 -5.85 -13.33
C SER A 75 -10.91 -6.98 -13.45
N ARG A 76 -10.50 -8.19 -13.85
CA ARG A 76 -11.36 -9.39 -13.85
C ARG A 76 -11.54 -10.01 -12.47
N VAL A 77 -10.57 -9.82 -11.57
CA VAL A 77 -10.51 -10.49 -10.26
C VAL A 77 -10.92 -9.54 -9.13
N LEU A 78 -10.58 -8.26 -9.25
CA LEU A 78 -10.78 -7.25 -8.21
C LEU A 78 -12.02 -6.42 -8.50
N ALA A 79 -12.78 -6.10 -7.45
CA ALA A 79 -13.99 -5.30 -7.55
C ALA A 79 -13.72 -3.84 -7.96
N ASN A 80 -12.56 -3.29 -7.57
CA ASN A 80 -12.19 -1.91 -7.85
C ASN A 80 -11.12 -1.87 -8.94
N PRO A 81 -11.34 -1.13 -10.04
CA PRO A 81 -10.36 -1.00 -11.09
C PRO A 81 -9.14 -0.23 -10.57
N PRO A 82 -7.92 -0.70 -10.81
CA PRO A 82 -6.73 -0.02 -10.31
C PRO A 82 -6.43 1.22 -11.15
N LYS A 83 -5.77 2.21 -10.54
CA LYS A 83 -5.39 3.46 -11.21
C LYS A 83 -3.96 3.37 -11.73
N ARG A 84 -3.79 3.51 -13.04
CA ARG A 84 -2.46 3.61 -13.65
C ARG A 84 -1.89 5.02 -13.51
N VAL A 85 -0.65 5.12 -13.06
CA VAL A 85 0.15 6.35 -12.99
C VAL A 85 1.54 6.03 -13.54
N GLN A 86 1.80 6.41 -14.79
CA GLN A 86 3.04 6.09 -15.51
C GLN A 86 3.32 4.57 -15.56
N SER A 87 4.46 4.13 -15.01
CA SER A 87 4.87 2.72 -14.89
C SER A 87 4.35 2.02 -13.63
N ARG A 88 3.44 2.67 -12.89
CA ARG A 88 2.86 2.15 -11.65
C ARG A 88 1.36 1.96 -11.75
N ILE A 89 0.86 0.99 -11.00
CA ILE A 89 -0.55 0.66 -10.87
C ILE A 89 -0.91 0.71 -9.38
N LEU A 90 -1.76 1.64 -9.01
CA LEU A 90 -2.22 1.87 -7.63
C LEU A 90 -3.53 1.12 -7.40
N PHE A 91 -3.57 0.29 -6.35
CA PHE A 91 -4.77 -0.45 -5.97
C PHE A 91 -5.51 0.23 -4.81
N ASN A 92 -4.76 0.82 -3.89
CA ASN A 92 -5.24 1.67 -2.81
C ASN A 92 -4.10 2.61 -2.36
N SER A 93 -4.24 3.25 -1.20
CA SER A 93 -3.22 4.16 -0.64
C SER A 93 -1.92 3.48 -0.20
N THR A 94 -1.95 2.16 0.02
CA THR A 94 -0.88 1.38 0.68
C THR A 94 -0.29 0.29 -0.20
N THR A 95 -0.96 -0.03 -1.32
CA THR A 95 -0.64 -1.13 -2.21
C THR A 95 -0.53 -0.65 -3.65
N PHE A 96 0.60 -0.94 -4.29
CA PHE A 96 0.84 -0.66 -5.70
C PHE A 96 1.78 -1.68 -6.33
N ALA A 97 1.73 -1.77 -7.65
CA ALA A 97 2.67 -2.51 -8.46
C ALA A 97 3.47 -1.56 -9.36
N SER A 98 4.72 -1.91 -9.67
CA SER A 98 5.56 -1.25 -10.66
C SER A 98 6.20 -2.27 -11.59
N LEU A 99 6.48 -1.83 -12.81
CA LEU A 99 7.29 -2.58 -13.76
C LEU A 99 8.45 -1.69 -14.22
N ASP A 100 9.65 -2.13 -13.90
CA ASP A 100 10.88 -1.38 -14.11
C ASP A 100 11.81 -2.14 -15.08
N ASP A 101 12.42 -1.42 -16.03
CA ASP A 101 13.50 -1.94 -16.88
C ASP A 101 14.83 -1.46 -16.27
N PRO A 102 15.56 -2.30 -15.53
CA PRO A 102 16.78 -1.91 -14.81
C PRO A 102 17.91 -1.47 -15.76
N PHE A 103 17.86 -1.91 -17.02
CA PHE A 103 18.83 -1.58 -18.07
C PHE A 103 18.25 -0.61 -19.10
N GLY A 104 16.98 -0.24 -18.95
CA GLY A 104 16.34 0.79 -19.75
C GLY A 104 16.98 2.13 -19.41
N ASN A 105 17.59 2.76 -20.43
CA ASN A 105 17.91 4.17 -20.34
C ASN A 105 16.65 4.91 -19.89
N THR A 106 16.74 5.62 -18.78
CA THR A 106 15.71 6.47 -18.21
C THR A 106 15.46 7.68 -19.13
N SER A 107 14.99 7.43 -20.35
CA SER A 107 14.25 8.43 -21.11
C SER A 107 12.80 8.35 -20.61
N LEU A 108 12.53 9.13 -19.56
CA LEU A 108 11.26 9.83 -19.47
C LEU A 108 10.86 10.27 -20.87
N ASP A 109 9.61 10.00 -21.27
CA ASP A 109 8.96 10.60 -22.42
C ASP A 109 9.34 12.09 -22.51
N VAL A 110 10.29 12.38 -23.39
CA VAL A 110 10.53 13.72 -23.90
C VAL A 110 10.43 13.55 -25.40
N ASP A 111 9.20 13.73 -25.88
CA ASP A 111 8.96 14.30 -27.20
C ASP A 111 10.05 15.35 -27.49
N LEU A 112 10.69 15.25 -28.65
CA LEU A 112 11.78 16.08 -29.18
C LEU A 112 13.20 15.52 -28.99
N ARG A 113 13.62 14.57 -29.84
CA ARG A 113 14.88 14.71 -30.61
C ARG A 113 14.80 13.98 -31.96
N PRO A 114 15.18 14.63 -33.08
CA PRO A 114 15.26 13.98 -34.37
C PRO A 114 16.52 13.11 -34.45
N ALA A 115 16.41 12.06 -35.28
CA ALA A 115 17.39 11.04 -35.54
C ALA A 115 18.82 11.57 -35.77
N SER A 116 19.79 11.02 -35.02
CA SER A 116 21.09 10.62 -35.57
C SER A 116 21.78 9.66 -34.62
N GLU A 117 21.99 8.46 -35.14
CA GLU A 117 23.14 7.58 -34.87
C GLU A 117 23.39 7.17 -33.42
N LEU A 118 22.96 5.94 -33.10
CA LEU A 118 23.85 4.88 -32.59
C LEU A 118 23.10 3.55 -32.54
N HIS A 119 23.52 2.66 -33.45
CA HIS A 119 23.23 1.23 -33.50
C HIS A 119 21.78 0.79 -33.74
N MET A 120 21.49 0.59 -35.04
CA MET A 120 20.72 -0.55 -35.53
C MET A 120 21.14 -1.84 -34.82
N SER A 121 20.42 -2.20 -33.74
CA SER A 121 20.15 -3.59 -33.41
C SER A 121 18.69 -3.85 -33.74
N SER A 122 18.47 -4.23 -35.00
CA SER A 122 17.27 -4.94 -35.41
C SER A 122 17.23 -6.27 -34.67
N ARG A 123 16.68 -6.30 -33.46
CA ARG A 123 16.20 -7.52 -32.78
C ARG A 123 15.37 -7.12 -31.56
N SER A 124 14.19 -7.70 -31.51
CA SER A 124 13.42 -8.03 -30.31
C SER A 124 14.27 -8.83 -29.30
N SER A 125 15.34 -8.26 -28.76
CA SER A 125 16.08 -8.87 -27.66
C SER A 125 15.21 -8.75 -26.42
N ALA A 126 14.68 -9.87 -25.97
CA ALA A 126 13.95 -9.92 -24.71
C ALA A 126 14.78 -9.23 -23.62
N ARG A 127 14.18 -8.28 -22.92
CA ARG A 127 14.82 -7.46 -21.88
C ARG A 127 14.50 -8.05 -20.53
N GLU A 128 15.45 -7.97 -19.60
CA GLU A 128 15.17 -8.28 -18.20
C GLU A 128 14.33 -7.16 -17.61
N LEU A 129 13.19 -7.52 -17.00
CA LEU A 129 12.25 -6.60 -16.39
C LEU A 129 12.01 -7.04 -14.95
N LEU A 130 11.82 -6.05 -14.05
CA LEU A 130 11.49 -6.29 -12.66
C LEU A 130 10.05 -5.85 -12.41
N PHE A 131 9.20 -6.82 -12.10
CA PHE A 131 7.87 -6.54 -11.59
C PHE A 131 7.90 -6.54 -10.07
N SER A 132 7.49 -5.44 -9.45
CA SER A 132 7.44 -5.31 -7.99
C SER A 132 6.03 -5.02 -7.51
N VAL A 133 5.60 -5.69 -6.44
CA VAL A 133 4.37 -5.37 -5.71
C VAL A 133 4.75 -4.96 -4.29
N THR A 134 4.37 -3.75 -3.93
CA THR A 134 4.60 -3.19 -2.60
C THR A 134 3.27 -3.06 -1.87
N TYR A 135 3.21 -3.54 -0.62
CA TYR A 135 2.00 -3.58 0.20
C TYR A 135 2.34 -3.51 1.70
N THR A 136 1.35 -3.16 2.53
CA THR A 136 1.50 -3.19 3.99
C THR A 136 1.07 -4.54 4.56
N LEU A 137 1.38 -4.84 5.83
CA LEU A 137 0.90 -6.07 6.48
C LEU A 137 -0.63 -6.21 6.39
N GLN A 138 -1.37 -5.12 6.56
CA GLN A 138 -2.84 -5.10 6.48
C GLN A 138 -3.35 -5.54 5.10
N ASP A 139 -2.57 -5.30 4.05
CA ASP A 139 -2.87 -5.63 2.65
C ASP A 139 -2.10 -6.88 2.16
N GLU A 140 -1.56 -7.71 3.07
CA GLU A 140 -0.71 -8.84 2.69
C GLU A 140 -1.39 -9.81 1.72
N LEU A 141 -2.68 -10.11 1.93
CA LEU A 141 -3.45 -10.97 1.05
C LEU A 141 -3.53 -10.39 -0.36
N LEU A 142 -3.88 -9.10 -0.48
CA LEU A 142 -3.95 -8.41 -1.78
C LEU A 142 -2.59 -8.44 -2.47
N GLY A 143 -1.51 -8.09 -1.76
CA GLY A 143 -0.15 -8.10 -2.29
C GLY A 143 0.26 -9.47 -2.85
N LYS A 144 -0.05 -10.54 -2.13
CA LYS A 144 0.20 -11.93 -2.59
C LYS A 144 -0.63 -12.27 -3.82
N THR A 145 -1.92 -11.93 -3.83
CA THR A 145 -2.81 -12.18 -4.98
C THR A 145 -2.34 -11.45 -6.23
N LEU A 146 -1.89 -10.19 -6.12
CA LEU A 146 -1.37 -9.42 -7.26
C LEU A 146 -0.12 -10.07 -7.87
N MET A 147 0.81 -10.51 -7.02
CA MET A 147 2.00 -11.22 -7.48
C MET A 147 1.65 -12.55 -8.16
N GLN A 148 0.66 -13.27 -7.63
CA GLN A 148 0.17 -14.51 -8.21
C GLN A 148 -0.47 -14.27 -9.58
N ILE A 149 -1.38 -13.29 -9.71
CA ILE A 149 -2.02 -12.91 -10.98
C ILE A 149 -0.96 -12.62 -12.05
N PHE A 150 0.07 -11.85 -11.69
CA PHE A 150 1.14 -11.51 -12.63
C PHE A 150 1.86 -12.77 -13.14
N LYS A 151 2.28 -13.64 -12.22
CA LYS A 151 3.01 -14.87 -12.55
C LYS A 151 2.19 -15.89 -13.35
N GLU A 152 0.89 -15.98 -13.09
CA GLU A 152 0.03 -16.99 -13.71
C GLU A 152 -0.61 -16.51 -15.02
N GLN A 153 -0.95 -15.23 -15.12
CA GLN A 153 -1.75 -14.71 -16.25
C GLN A 153 -0.97 -13.79 -17.19
N VAL A 154 0.18 -13.24 -16.77
CA VAL A 154 0.92 -12.26 -17.58
C VAL A 154 2.23 -12.86 -18.09
N THR A 155 2.98 -13.60 -17.28
CA THR A 155 4.28 -14.18 -17.69
C THR A 155 4.17 -15.51 -18.44
N VAL A 156 3.01 -16.17 -18.44
CA VAL A 156 2.79 -17.47 -19.12
C VAL A 156 2.46 -17.29 -20.62
N ASN A 157 2.04 -16.08 -21.03
CA ASN A 157 1.79 -15.69 -22.42
C ASN A 157 3.03 -15.07 -23.09
#